data_AF-A0A453RGH2-F1
#
_entry.id   AF-A0A453RGH2-F1
#
_cell.length_a   1.000
_cell.length_b   1.000
_cell.length_c   1.000
_cell.angle_alpha   90.00
_cell.angle_beta   90.00
_cell.angle_gamma   90.00
#
_symmetry.space_group_name_H-M   'P 1'
#
loop_
_entity.id
_entity.type
_entity.pdbx_description
1 polymer ?
#
loop_
_entity_poly.entity_id
_entity_poly.type
_entity_poly.pdbx_seq_one_letter_code
_entity_poly.pdbx_strand_id
1 'polypeptide(L)'
;SANYSSTMGSQGPARSVATSGDLSVGNSKSFSFDELYEITGGFSRDKLLGEGGFGCVFKGTLGDGREVAVKQLKGGGGQGEREFQAEVEIISRVHHRHLVSLVGYCISEDHRLLVYDFVANDTMHHNLHGRGRPVMDWPTRVKIAAGSARGLAYLHEDCHPRIIHRDIKSSNILLDDNFEAQVADFGLARLAENDVTHVSTRVMGTFG
;
A
#
# COMPACT_ATOMS: atom_id res chain seq x y z
N SER A 1 2.09 -66.96 -30.03
CA SER A 1 3.03 -66.09 -30.76
C SER A 1 2.33 -64.77 -31.03
N ALA A 2 2.45 -63.72 -30.19
CA ALA A 2 3.60 -62.81 -30.03
C ALA A 2 3.94 -62.11 -31.37
N ASN A 3 4.02 -60.78 -31.54
CA ASN A 3 4.00 -59.61 -30.66
C ASN A 3 3.65 -58.36 -31.51
N TYR A 4 2.97 -57.36 -30.95
CA TYR A 4 3.19 -55.95 -31.34
C TYR A 4 3.33 -55.12 -30.06
N SER A 5 4.45 -54.43 -29.97
CA SER A 5 4.95 -53.71 -28.80
C SER A 5 4.23 -52.37 -28.64
N SER A 6 3.77 -52.12 -27.41
CA SER A 6 3.20 -50.87 -26.91
C SER A 6 4.29 -49.97 -26.34
N THR A 7 4.30 -48.69 -26.72
CA THR A 7 5.17 -47.68 -26.11
C THR A 7 4.32 -46.71 -25.29
N MET A 8 4.75 -46.58 -24.03
CA MET A 8 4.07 -45.95 -22.91
C MET A 8 3.99 -44.42 -23.02
N GLY A 9 2.87 -43.87 -22.56
CA GLY A 9 2.73 -42.46 -22.24
C GLY A 9 3.52 -42.10 -20.99
N SER A 10 4.25 -40.99 -21.05
CA SER A 10 4.87 -40.36 -19.89
C SER A 10 3.95 -39.24 -19.39
N GLN A 11 3.27 -39.50 -18.28
CA GLN A 11 2.65 -38.47 -17.47
C GLN A 11 3.77 -37.69 -16.78
N GLY A 12 4.00 -36.45 -17.20
CA GLY A 12 4.82 -35.50 -16.46
C GLY A 12 4.14 -35.12 -15.14
N PRO A 13 4.90 -34.79 -14.08
CA PRO A 13 4.34 -34.60 -12.76
C PRO A 13 3.42 -33.38 -12.74
N ALA A 14 2.26 -33.55 -12.10
CA ALA A 14 1.35 -32.48 -11.77
C ALA A 14 2.11 -31.36 -11.04
N ARG A 15 2.08 -30.14 -11.59
CA ARG A 15 2.57 -28.95 -10.91
C ARG A 15 1.76 -28.76 -9.63
N SER A 16 2.42 -28.97 -8.51
CA SER A 16 1.92 -28.69 -7.17
C SER A 16 1.37 -27.27 -7.10
N VAL A 17 0.09 -27.15 -6.75
CA VAL A 17 -0.50 -25.91 -6.26
C VAL A 17 0.26 -25.54 -5.00
N ALA A 18 0.93 -24.40 -5.01
CA ALA A 18 1.64 -23.89 -3.84
C ALA A 18 0.61 -23.61 -2.74
N THR A 19 0.62 -24.48 -1.73
CA THR A 19 -0.06 -24.25 -0.45
C THR A 19 0.58 -23.07 0.26
N SER A 20 -0.29 -22.20 0.79
CA SER A 20 -0.08 -21.11 1.74
C SER A 20 1.29 -21.13 2.42
N GLY A 21 2.26 -20.48 1.78
CA GLY A 21 3.58 -20.22 2.33
C GLY A 21 3.57 -18.86 3.01
N ASP A 22 3.85 -18.86 4.30
CA ASP A 22 4.03 -17.73 5.20
C ASP A 22 4.78 -16.56 4.54
N LEU A 23 4.03 -15.56 4.08
CA LEU A 23 4.57 -14.30 3.58
C LEU A 23 5.14 -13.51 4.77
N SER A 24 6.25 -13.95 5.37
CA SER A 24 6.96 -13.12 6.36
C SER A 24 7.64 -11.94 5.66
N VAL A 25 6.87 -10.88 5.41
CA VAL A 25 7.30 -9.72 4.64
C VAL A 25 7.85 -8.64 5.59
N GLY A 26 9.14 -8.75 5.90
CA GLY A 26 9.88 -7.79 6.72
C GLY A 26 9.44 -7.75 8.19
N ASN A 27 9.65 -6.62 8.87
CA ASN A 27 9.20 -6.38 10.25
C ASN A 27 7.66 -6.18 10.39
N SER A 28 6.88 -6.46 9.35
CA SER A 28 5.44 -6.18 9.32
C SER A 28 4.66 -7.27 10.06
N LYS A 29 3.76 -6.89 10.96
CA LYS A 29 2.95 -7.84 11.75
C LYS A 29 1.80 -8.41 10.90
N SER A 30 1.54 -9.72 11.01
CA SER A 30 0.31 -10.32 10.48
C SER A 30 -0.83 -10.15 11.48
N PHE A 31 -1.98 -9.66 11.02
CA PHE A 31 -3.21 -9.44 11.78
C PHE A 31 -4.30 -10.41 11.34
N SER A 32 -5.14 -10.85 12.28
CA SER A 32 -6.35 -11.60 11.91
C SER A 32 -7.44 -10.65 11.41
N PHE A 33 -8.38 -11.17 10.61
CA PHE A 33 -9.51 -10.37 10.16
C PHE A 33 -10.37 -9.92 11.35
N ASP A 34 -10.61 -10.81 12.32
CA ASP A 34 -11.39 -10.51 13.52
C ASP A 34 -10.76 -9.38 14.35
N GLU A 35 -9.42 -9.37 14.51
CA GLU A 35 -8.72 -8.28 15.20
C GLU A 35 -8.95 -6.94 14.48
N LEU A 36 -8.83 -6.92 13.14
CA LEU A 36 -9.08 -5.70 12.36
C LEU A 36 -10.55 -5.29 12.34
N TYR A 37 -11.47 -6.25 12.36
CA TYR A 37 -12.91 -6.01 12.47
C TYR A 37 -13.24 -5.34 13.81
N GLU A 38 -12.71 -5.85 14.91
CA GLU A 38 -12.94 -5.29 16.25
C GLU A 38 -12.41 -3.86 16.38
N ILE A 39 -11.14 -3.61 16.02
CA ILE A 39 -10.53 -2.28 16.21
C ILE A 39 -11.17 -1.20 15.32
N THR A 40 -11.83 -1.58 14.24
CA THR A 40 -12.54 -0.68 13.32
C THR A 40 -14.04 -0.56 13.64
N GLY A 41 -14.53 -1.20 14.70
CA GLY A 41 -15.95 -1.20 15.06
C GLY A 41 -16.80 -1.87 13.98
N GLY A 42 -16.31 -2.97 13.41
CA GLY A 42 -16.94 -3.71 12.32
C GLY A 42 -16.91 -2.98 10.99
N PHE A 43 -15.82 -2.27 10.68
CA PHE A 43 -15.71 -1.40 9.50
C PHE A 43 -16.85 -0.36 9.42
N SER A 44 -17.21 0.23 10.57
CA SER A 44 -18.28 1.23 10.67
C SER A 44 -18.01 2.47 9.81
N ARG A 45 -19.07 3.06 9.26
CA ARG A 45 -19.00 4.35 8.55
C ARG A 45 -18.48 5.49 9.43
N ASP A 46 -18.67 5.42 10.75
CA ASP A 46 -18.17 6.43 11.69
C ASP A 46 -16.64 6.41 11.81
N LYS A 47 -16.02 5.30 11.41
CA LYS A 47 -14.57 5.12 11.36
C LYS A 47 -14.00 5.30 9.95
N LEU A 48 -14.83 5.57 8.93
CA LEU A 48 -14.38 5.72 7.56
C LEU A 48 -13.56 7.01 7.40
N LEU A 49 -12.30 6.85 7.00
CA LEU A 49 -11.39 7.95 6.68
C LEU A 49 -11.46 8.33 5.19
N GLY A 50 -11.69 7.36 4.31
CA GLY A 50 -11.80 7.60 2.89
C GLY A 50 -12.23 6.36 2.09
N GLU A 51 -12.80 6.59 0.92
CA GLU A 51 -13.26 5.56 -0.01
C GLU A 51 -12.90 5.97 -1.45
N GLY A 52 -12.45 5.02 -2.26
CA GLY A 52 -12.09 5.31 -3.65
C GLY A 52 -11.86 4.08 -4.52
N GLY A 53 -11.12 4.26 -5.61
CA GLY A 53 -10.79 3.19 -6.56
C GLY A 53 -10.08 2.00 -5.92
N PHE A 54 -9.28 2.27 -4.90
CA PHE A 54 -8.42 1.30 -4.20
C PHE A 54 -9.11 0.60 -3.01
N GLY A 55 -10.33 0.99 -2.66
CA GLY A 55 -11.07 0.43 -1.52
C GLY A 55 -11.41 1.46 -0.46
N CYS A 56 -11.55 1.00 0.77
CA CYS A 56 -11.98 1.79 1.93
C CYS A 56 -10.87 1.84 2.98
N VAL A 57 -10.72 2.97 3.64
CA VAL A 57 -9.75 3.17 4.73
C VAL A 57 -10.51 3.51 6.00
N PHE A 58 -10.26 2.77 7.07
CA PHE A 58 -10.93 2.94 8.35
C PHE A 58 -9.92 3.29 9.45
N LYS A 59 -10.32 4.13 10.40
CA LYS A 59 -9.56 4.39 11.62
C LYS A 59 -9.75 3.24 12.60
N GLY A 60 -8.66 2.75 13.17
CA GLY A 60 -8.67 1.76 14.25
C GLY A 60 -7.76 2.14 15.40
N THR A 61 -7.89 1.43 16.51
CA THR A 61 -7.01 1.56 17.68
C THR A 61 -6.56 0.17 18.12
N LEU A 62 -5.26 -0.10 18.05
CA LEU A 62 -4.69 -1.37 18.46
C LEU A 62 -4.77 -1.55 19.99
N GLY A 63 -4.59 -2.78 20.47
CA GLY A 63 -4.62 -3.10 21.90
C GLY A 63 -3.54 -2.41 22.74
N ASP A 64 -2.47 -1.91 22.11
CA ASP A 64 -1.43 -1.09 22.74
C ASP A 64 -1.78 0.42 22.78
N GLY A 65 -2.96 0.80 22.28
CA GLY A 65 -3.45 2.18 22.22
C GLY A 65 -3.02 2.95 20.96
N ARG A 66 -2.23 2.35 20.07
CA ARG A 66 -1.78 3.00 18.83
C ARG A 66 -2.93 3.19 17.85
N GLU A 67 -3.09 4.40 17.35
CA GLU A 67 -4.05 4.68 16.28
C GLU A 67 -3.49 4.23 14.92
N VAL A 68 -4.32 3.54 14.14
CA VAL A 68 -3.95 2.99 12.84
C VAL A 68 -4.98 3.31 11.76
N ALA A 69 -4.54 3.29 10.51
CA ALA A 69 -5.39 3.32 9.33
C ALA A 69 -5.43 1.92 8.69
N VAL A 70 -6.61 1.32 8.63
CA VAL A 70 -6.86 -0.01 8.05
C VAL A 70 -7.44 0.18 6.65
N LYS A 71 -6.62 -0.05 5.63
CA LYS A 71 -7.03 -0.01 4.21
C LYS A 71 -7.50 -1.40 3.79
N GLN A 72 -8.79 -1.53 3.56
CA GLN A 72 -9.39 -2.72 2.96
C GLN A 72 -9.42 -2.53 1.44
N LEU A 73 -8.67 -3.37 0.73
CA LEU A 73 -8.64 -3.34 -0.74
C LEU A 73 -9.92 -3.97 -1.31
N LYS A 74 -10.36 -3.48 -2.48
CA LYS A 74 -11.55 -4.06 -3.13
C LYS A 74 -11.30 -5.51 -3.51
N GLY A 75 -12.17 -6.40 -3.01
CA GLY A 75 -12.22 -7.81 -3.42
C GLY A 75 -12.75 -7.97 -4.85
N GLY A 76 -12.51 -9.12 -5.46
CA GLY A 76 -13.19 -9.53 -6.70
C GLY A 76 -12.46 -9.23 -8.03
N GLY A 77 -11.16 -8.95 -8.02
CA GLY A 77 -10.40 -8.81 -9.26
C GLY A 77 -8.89 -8.91 -9.10
N GLY A 78 -8.18 -9.32 -10.16
CA GLY A 78 -6.71 -9.45 -10.14
C GLY A 78 -5.94 -8.14 -9.99
N GLN A 79 -6.61 -6.99 -9.91
CA GLN A 79 -5.97 -5.69 -9.66
C GLN A 79 -5.69 -5.48 -8.17
N GLY A 80 -6.67 -5.69 -7.29
CA GLY A 80 -6.50 -5.51 -5.84
C GLY A 80 -5.41 -6.41 -5.26
N GLU A 81 -5.29 -7.65 -5.76
CA GLU A 81 -4.22 -8.56 -5.35
C GLU A 81 -2.83 -8.08 -5.78
N ARG A 82 -2.71 -7.51 -7.00
CA ARG A 82 -1.43 -6.96 -7.47
C ARG A 82 -1.03 -5.72 -6.71
N GLU A 83 -2.00 -4.88 -6.36
CA GLU A 83 -1.78 -3.69 -5.54
C GLU A 83 -1.36 -4.08 -4.13
N PHE A 84 -2.05 -5.04 -3.51
CA PHE A 84 -1.67 -5.61 -2.22
C PHE A 84 -0.23 -6.13 -2.23
N GLN A 85 0.09 -7.01 -3.18
CA GLN A 85 1.41 -7.64 -3.25
C GLN A 85 2.52 -6.61 -3.50
N ALA A 86 2.27 -5.64 -4.38
CA ALA A 86 3.21 -4.56 -4.64
C ALA A 86 3.43 -3.69 -3.41
N GLU A 87 2.35 -3.34 -2.72
CA GLU A 87 2.41 -2.50 -1.53
C GLU A 87 3.17 -3.23 -0.42
N VAL A 88 2.80 -4.46 -0.08
CA VAL A 88 3.49 -5.29 0.92
C VAL A 88 4.97 -5.49 0.56
N GLU A 89 5.30 -5.78 -0.70
CA GLU A 89 6.69 -5.99 -1.13
C GLU A 89 7.56 -4.73 -0.99
N ILE A 90 7.01 -3.56 -1.34
CA ILE A 90 7.76 -2.31 -1.43
C ILE A 90 7.78 -1.58 -0.08
N ILE A 91 6.61 -1.39 0.53
CA ILE A 91 6.46 -0.57 1.73
C ILE A 91 7.16 -1.21 2.94
N SER A 92 7.26 -2.55 2.98
CA SER A 92 7.97 -3.27 4.05
C SER A 92 9.48 -3.07 4.04
N ARG A 93 10.05 -2.56 2.94
CA ARG A 93 11.49 -2.32 2.76
C ARG A 93 11.88 -0.87 3.03
N VAL A 94 10.92 0.01 3.26
CA VAL A 94 11.17 1.44 3.43
C VAL A 94 10.78 1.90 4.81
N HIS A 95 11.62 2.76 5.39
CA HIS A 95 11.31 3.43 6.64
C HIS A 95 11.89 4.83 6.60
N HIS A 96 11.01 5.82 6.49
CA HIS A 96 11.42 7.21 6.34
C HIS A 96 10.33 8.14 6.87
N ARG A 97 10.72 9.21 7.57
CA ARG A 97 9.79 10.15 8.24
C ARG A 97 8.78 10.84 7.32
N HIS A 98 9.06 10.88 6.01
CA HIS A 98 8.18 11.46 5.00
C HIS A 98 7.45 10.41 4.16
N LEU A 99 7.41 9.15 4.61
CA LEU A 99 6.62 8.07 4.03
C LEU A 99 5.74 7.48 5.13
N VAL A 100 4.49 7.14 4.80
CA VAL A 100 3.60 6.46 5.75
C VAL A 100 4.12 5.06 6.02
N SER A 101 4.23 4.69 7.29
CA SER A 101 4.76 3.40 7.71
C SER A 101 3.67 2.32 7.71
N LEU A 102 3.98 1.18 7.10
CA LEU A 102 3.16 -0.03 7.20
C LEU A 102 3.47 -0.72 8.53
N VAL A 103 2.44 -0.89 9.35
CA VAL A 103 2.49 -1.63 10.63
C VAL A 103 2.32 -3.13 10.37
N GLY A 104 1.48 -3.48 9.41
CA GLY A 104 1.20 -4.88 9.09
C GLY A 104 0.14 -5.07 8.04
N TYR A 105 -0.33 -6.31 7.91
CA TYR A 105 -1.30 -6.70 6.90
C TYR A 105 -2.19 -7.85 7.41
N CYS A 106 -3.30 -8.08 6.72
CA CYS A 106 -4.16 -9.23 6.92
C CYS A 106 -4.48 -9.86 5.56
N ILE A 107 -4.34 -11.19 5.50
CA ILE A 107 -4.76 -12.05 4.39
C ILE A 107 -5.76 -13.04 4.97
N SER A 108 -7.03 -12.93 4.59
CA SER A 108 -8.08 -13.82 5.07
C SER A 108 -9.09 -14.04 3.95
N GLU A 109 -9.19 -15.26 3.44
CA GLU A 109 -10.03 -15.59 2.27
C GLU A 109 -9.80 -14.60 1.11
N ASP A 110 -10.86 -13.89 0.70
CA ASP A 110 -10.84 -12.86 -0.34
C ASP A 110 -10.52 -11.44 0.19
N HIS A 111 -10.28 -11.32 1.49
CA HIS A 111 -9.92 -10.06 2.12
C HIS A 111 -8.41 -9.83 2.08
N ARG A 112 -8.05 -8.61 1.65
CA ARG A 112 -6.70 -8.06 1.70
C ARG A 112 -6.76 -6.73 2.43
N LEU A 113 -6.12 -6.66 3.59
CA LEU A 113 -6.07 -5.45 4.39
C LEU A 113 -4.63 -5.06 4.70
N LEU A 114 -4.39 -3.76 4.71
CA LEU A 114 -3.11 -3.14 5.03
C LEU A 114 -3.31 -2.22 6.23
N VAL A 115 -2.40 -2.28 7.19
CA VAL A 115 -2.47 -1.52 8.45
C VAL A 115 -1.31 -0.53 8.47
N TYR A 116 -1.61 0.75 8.55
CA TYR A 116 -0.63 1.83 8.60
C TYR A 116 -0.72 2.60 9.91
N ASP A 117 0.34 3.32 10.26
CA ASP A 117 0.24 4.36 11.29
C ASP A 117 -0.78 5.42 10.85
N PHE A 118 -1.63 5.85 11.79
CA PHE A 118 -2.61 6.90 11.53
C PHE A 118 -1.93 8.29 11.48
N VAL A 119 -2.28 9.08 10.47
CA VAL A 119 -1.77 10.44 10.27
C VAL A 119 -2.94 11.43 10.43
N ALA A 120 -2.87 12.28 11.45
CA ALA A 120 -4.05 12.93 12.04
C ALA A 120 -4.63 14.12 11.27
N ASN A 121 -3.87 14.81 10.43
CA ASN A 121 -4.28 16.07 9.79
C ASN A 121 -4.68 15.91 8.32
N ASP A 122 -5.24 14.74 7.99
CA ASP A 122 -5.84 14.41 6.68
C ASP A 122 -4.82 14.57 5.52
N THR A 123 -5.33 14.50 4.30
CA THR A 123 -4.60 14.67 3.04
C THR A 123 -4.29 16.14 2.76
N MET A 124 -3.25 16.38 1.97
CA MET A 124 -2.99 17.68 1.35
C MET A 124 -4.17 18.13 0.49
N HIS A 125 -4.84 17.19 -0.19
CA HIS A 125 -6.05 17.49 -0.97
C HIS A 125 -7.14 18.11 -0.11
N HIS A 126 -7.44 17.51 1.05
CA HIS A 126 -8.40 18.05 2.00
C HIS A 126 -7.98 19.44 2.50
N ASN A 127 -6.70 19.64 2.80
CA ASN A 127 -6.20 20.93 3.27
C ASN A 127 -6.22 22.03 2.19
N LEU A 128 -6.21 21.67 0.90
CA LEU A 128 -6.28 22.60 -0.22
C LEU A 128 -7.71 22.90 -0.69
N HIS A 129 -8.60 21.91 -0.63
CA HIS A 129 -9.93 21.97 -1.27
C HIS A 129 -11.09 21.73 -0.31
N GLY A 130 -10.81 21.40 0.95
CA GLY A 130 -11.81 21.14 1.98
C GLY A 130 -12.69 22.36 2.25
N ARG A 131 -13.99 22.14 2.36
CA ARG A 131 -14.96 23.22 2.58
C ARG A 131 -14.69 23.91 3.92
N GLY A 132 -14.58 25.24 3.90
CA GLY A 132 -14.37 26.04 5.11
C GLY A 132 -12.93 26.00 5.64
N ARG A 133 -11.98 25.39 4.92
CA ARG A 133 -10.56 25.46 5.28
C ARG A 133 -10.00 26.86 4.95
N PRO A 134 -9.19 27.45 5.86
CA PRO A 134 -8.48 28.68 5.54
C PRO A 134 -7.46 28.42 4.43
N VAL A 135 -7.10 29.49 3.71
CA VAL A 135 -6.01 29.41 2.75
C VAL A 135 -4.72 29.09 3.50
N MET A 136 -4.11 27.95 3.18
CA MET A 136 -2.81 27.58 3.73
C MET A 136 -1.77 28.65 3.39
N ASP A 137 -1.01 29.07 4.39
CA ASP A 137 0.01 30.09 4.21
C ASP A 137 1.21 29.57 3.39
N TRP A 138 2.01 30.49 2.86
CA TRP A 138 3.11 30.13 1.98
C TRP A 138 4.21 29.29 2.67
N PRO A 139 4.66 29.63 3.90
CA PRO A 139 5.67 28.83 4.59
C PRO A 139 5.25 27.36 4.77
N THR A 140 3.99 27.10 5.14
CA THR A 140 3.49 25.72 5.30
C THR A 140 3.48 24.97 3.97
N ARG A 141 3.09 25.62 2.88
CA ARG A 141 3.14 25.00 1.53
C ARG A 141 4.55 24.58 1.14
N VAL A 142 5.53 25.46 1.36
CA VAL A 142 6.93 25.18 1.06
C VAL A 142 7.45 24.03 1.93
N LYS A 143 7.08 24.01 3.22
CA LYS A 143 7.41 22.91 4.14
C LYS A 143 6.88 21.57 3.63
N ILE A 144 5.60 21.51 3.26
CA ILE A 144 4.96 20.30 2.72
C ILE A 144 5.64 19.86 1.43
N ALA A 145 5.85 20.78 0.48
CA ALA A 145 6.51 20.47 -0.78
C ALA A 145 7.91 19.89 -0.57
N ALA A 146 8.70 20.49 0.32
CA ALA A 146 10.02 20.00 0.67
C ALA A 146 9.98 18.63 1.38
N GLY A 147 9.00 18.39 2.25
CA GLY A 147 8.80 17.09 2.91
C GLY A 147 8.46 15.98 1.90
N SER A 148 7.49 16.23 1.03
CA SER A 148 7.11 15.29 -0.04
C SER A 148 8.28 15.00 -0.99
N ALA A 149 9.04 16.04 -1.36
CA ALA A 149 10.23 15.88 -2.20
C ALA A 149 11.31 15.02 -1.51
N ARG A 150 11.52 15.19 -0.19
CA ARG A 150 12.45 14.33 0.58
C ARG A 150 11.99 12.88 0.61
N GLY A 151 10.69 12.62 0.80
CA GLY A 151 10.14 11.27 0.74
C GLY A 151 10.39 10.61 -0.63
N LEU A 152 10.20 11.36 -1.71
CA LEU A 152 10.47 10.88 -3.07
C LEU A 152 11.95 10.71 -3.38
N ALA A 153 12.81 11.63 -2.94
CA ALA A 153 14.25 11.51 -3.11
C ALA A 153 14.78 10.24 -2.45
N TYR A 154 14.34 9.95 -1.23
CA TYR A 154 14.68 8.69 -0.54
C TYR A 154 14.31 7.45 -1.38
N LEU A 155 13.10 7.39 -1.94
CA LEU A 155 12.68 6.28 -2.81
C LEU A 155 13.52 6.15 -4.09
N HIS A 156 13.99 7.28 -4.62
CA HIS A 156 14.69 7.33 -5.91
C HIS A 156 16.20 7.14 -5.83
N GLU A 157 16.80 7.56 -4.72
CA GLU A 157 18.25 7.72 -4.56
C GLU A 157 18.81 6.82 -3.45
N ASP A 158 18.06 6.63 -2.36
CA ASP A 158 18.54 5.87 -1.20
C ASP A 158 18.08 4.40 -1.22
N CYS A 159 16.90 4.12 -1.80
CA CYS A 159 16.39 2.75 -1.95
C CYS A 159 17.11 1.99 -3.08
N HIS A 160 17.50 0.75 -2.79
CA HIS A 160 18.17 -0.14 -3.73
C HIS A 160 17.46 -1.51 -3.76
N PRO A 161 16.83 -1.91 -4.89
CA PRO A 161 16.67 -1.13 -6.13
C PRO A 161 15.77 0.11 -5.96
N ARG A 162 15.89 1.08 -6.89
CA ARG A 162 15.08 2.29 -6.91
C ARG A 162 13.60 1.96 -6.87
N ILE A 163 12.81 2.73 -6.12
CA ILE A 163 11.36 2.58 -6.04
C ILE A 163 10.69 3.74 -6.78
N ILE A 164 9.88 3.44 -7.80
CA ILE A 164 9.05 4.44 -8.49
C ILE A 164 7.63 4.36 -7.92
N HIS A 165 7.14 5.43 -7.30
CA HIS A 165 5.81 5.48 -6.66
C HIS A 165 4.64 5.37 -7.66
N ARG A 166 4.74 6.05 -8.81
CA ARG A 166 3.77 6.09 -9.92
C ARG A 166 2.39 6.72 -9.63
N ASP A 167 2.01 6.98 -8.39
CA ASP A 167 0.72 7.65 -8.08
C ASP A 167 0.86 8.85 -7.12
N ILE A 168 1.75 9.79 -7.47
CA ILE A 168 1.95 11.01 -6.66
C ILE A 168 0.88 12.05 -7.00
N LYS A 169 0.11 12.43 -5.98
CA LYS A 169 -0.96 13.42 -6.02
C LYS A 169 -1.29 13.93 -4.63
N SER A 170 -2.05 15.02 -4.52
CA SER A 170 -2.38 15.65 -3.23
C SER A 170 -3.21 14.76 -2.30
N SER A 171 -3.97 13.78 -2.82
CA SER A 171 -4.70 12.81 -1.97
C SER A 171 -3.79 11.73 -1.36
N ASN A 172 -2.59 11.55 -1.91
CA ASN A 172 -1.61 10.55 -1.45
C ASN A 172 -0.47 11.20 -0.65
N ILE A 173 -0.65 12.46 -0.24
CA ILE A 173 0.24 13.17 0.68
C ILE A 173 -0.59 13.42 1.94
N LEU A 174 -0.30 12.69 3.01
CA LEU A 174 -0.90 12.90 4.33
C LEU A 174 -0.09 13.93 5.13
N LEU A 175 -0.76 14.65 6.01
CA LEU A 175 -0.15 15.66 6.87
C LEU A 175 -0.33 15.26 8.34
N ASP A 176 0.74 15.34 9.13
CA ASP A 176 0.60 15.26 10.58
C ASP A 176 0.17 16.61 11.20
N ASP A 177 -0.02 16.64 12.51
CA ASP A 177 -0.43 17.85 13.25
C ASP A 177 0.59 18.99 13.16
N ASN A 178 1.84 18.69 12.79
CA ASN A 178 2.90 19.66 12.57
C ASN A 178 3.01 20.09 11.09
N PHE A 179 2.08 19.64 10.23
CA PHE A 179 2.15 19.81 8.77
C PHE A 179 3.44 19.25 8.16
N GLU A 180 3.98 18.17 8.74
CA GLU A 180 4.98 17.34 8.07
C GLU A 180 4.27 16.43 7.05
N ALA A 181 4.81 16.40 5.84
CA ALA A 181 4.26 15.60 4.76
C ALA A 181 4.72 14.14 4.86
N GLN A 182 3.79 13.20 4.66
CA GLN A 182 4.05 11.77 4.51
C GLN A 182 3.40 11.25 3.23
N VAL A 183 4.21 10.70 2.33
CA VAL A 183 3.73 10.09 1.09
C VAL A 183 3.13 8.71 1.39
N ALA A 184 1.93 8.46 0.86
CA ALA A 184 1.13 7.27 1.09
C ALA A 184 0.75 6.59 -0.23
N ASP A 185 0.16 5.40 -0.13
CA ASP A 185 -0.43 4.61 -1.23
C ASP A 185 0.57 4.10 -2.27
N PHE A 186 1.21 2.98 -1.92
CA PHE A 186 2.23 2.32 -2.73
C PHE A 186 1.67 1.16 -3.57
N GLY A 187 0.33 1.03 -3.68
CA GLY A 187 -0.29 -0.05 -4.47
C GLY A 187 0.14 -0.05 -5.94
N LEU A 188 0.51 1.12 -6.47
CA LEU A 188 1.06 1.26 -7.80
C LEU A 188 2.58 1.34 -7.83
N ALA A 189 3.31 1.22 -6.73
CA ALA A 189 4.76 1.34 -6.77
C ALA A 189 5.44 0.16 -7.50
N ARG A 190 6.65 0.40 -8.02
CA ARG A 190 7.48 -0.60 -8.69
C ARG A 190 8.95 -0.41 -8.36
N LEU A 191 9.67 -1.53 -8.29
CA LEU A 191 11.12 -1.56 -8.32
C LEU A 191 11.61 -1.26 -9.75
N ALA A 192 12.62 -0.42 -9.87
CA ALA A 192 13.31 -0.12 -11.11
C ALA A 192 14.78 -0.52 -10.95
N GLU A 193 15.26 -1.34 -11.87
CA GLU A 193 16.68 -1.72 -11.93
C GLU A 193 17.52 -0.53 -12.42
N ASN A 194 18.69 -0.33 -11.79
CA ASN A 194 19.53 0.85 -12.02
C ASN A 194 20.12 0.93 -13.45
N ASP A 195 20.22 -0.21 -14.15
CA ASP A 195 20.80 -0.29 -15.50
C ASP A 195 19.76 -0.09 -16.61
N VAL A 196 18.50 0.17 -16.25
CA VAL A 196 17.41 0.34 -17.20
C VAL A 196 17.02 1.82 -17.25
N THR A 197 17.54 2.55 -18.24
CA THR A 197 17.18 3.96 -18.50
C THR A 197 15.73 4.14 -18.96
N HIS A 198 15.05 3.05 -19.32
CA HIS A 198 13.67 3.03 -19.80
C HIS A 198 12.85 1.89 -19.20
N VAL A 199 11.98 2.21 -18.26
CA VAL A 199 10.98 1.27 -17.73
C VAL A 199 9.71 1.36 -18.58
N SER A 200 9.61 0.54 -19.63
CA SER A 200 8.38 0.42 -20.43
C SER A 200 7.28 -0.26 -19.61
N THR A 201 6.38 0.54 -19.04
CA THR A 201 5.21 0.05 -18.31
C THR A 201 3.94 0.65 -18.87
N ARG A 202 2.81 -0.04 -18.67
CA ARG A 202 1.50 0.53 -18.95
C ARG A 202 1.34 1.83 -18.15
N VAL A 203 0.75 2.87 -18.75
CA VAL A 203 0.41 4.11 -18.04
C VAL A 203 -0.53 3.76 -16.89
N MET A 204 -0.16 4.18 -15.67
CA MET A 204 -0.90 3.97 -14.42
C MET A 204 -0.87 5.27 -13.61
N GLY A 205 -1.85 5.46 -12.73
CA GLY A 205 -2.07 6.69 -11.95
C GLY A 205 -3.49 7.23 -12.17
N THR A 206 -3.92 8.19 -11.36
CA THR A 206 -5.17 8.93 -11.61
C THR A 206 -4.93 10.12 -12.54
N PHE A 207 -5.89 10.42 -13.41
CA PHE A 207 -5.88 11.66 -14.19
C PHE A 207 -5.97 12.86 -13.22
N GLY A 208 -5.10 13.85 -13.46
CA GLY A 208 -5.06 15.12 -12.71
C GLY A 208 -6.09 16.13 -13.19
#